data_AF-A0A9Q0YPB3-F1
#
_entry.id   AF-A0A9Q0YPB3-F1
#
_cell.length_a   1.000
_cell.length_b   1.000
_cell.length_c   1.000
_cell.angle_alpha   90.00
_cell.angle_beta   90.00
_cell.angle_gamma   90.00
#
_symmetry.space_group_name_H-M   'P 1'
#
loop_
_entity.id
_entity.type
_entity.pdbx_description
1 polymer ?
#
loop_
_entity_poly.entity_id
_entity_poly.type
_entity_poly.pdbx_seq_one_letter_code
_entity_poly.pdbx_strand_id
1 'polypeptide(L)'
;MGRLTALPLEKRISDGYSICCFLNENVGCFTPPSPFANCDGIFYSWVLRISVWVVSVVAIAINLMVLGGRCKPTRRQDPTAVKPTENVFLVNLAVADFLMGVYLLAIAIADAWFGADYFLHSEKWRLGTVCGIIGIIGVLSSVVSLLDLTIKTID
;
A
#
# COMPACT_ATOMS: atom_id res chain seq x y z
N MET A 1 41.71 14.66 -36.38
CA MET A 1 41.50 16.00 -35.76
C MET A 1 40.49 16.76 -36.59
N GLY A 2 39.24 16.80 -36.15
CA GLY A 2 38.16 17.57 -36.75
C GLY A 2 37.15 17.88 -35.64
N ARG A 3 37.04 19.17 -35.31
CA ARG A 3 36.39 19.76 -34.13
C ARG A 3 34.92 19.33 -33.98
N LEU A 4 34.60 18.65 -32.89
CA LEU A 4 33.24 18.66 -32.32
C LEU A 4 33.12 19.91 -31.46
N THR A 5 32.43 20.89 -32.03
CA THR A 5 31.99 22.12 -31.39
C THR A 5 31.18 21.84 -30.13
N ALA A 6 31.44 22.62 -29.08
CA ALA A 6 30.73 22.63 -27.82
C ALA A 6 29.20 22.67 -28.02
N LEU A 7 28.51 21.61 -27.63
CA LEU A 7 27.06 21.59 -27.45
C LEU A 7 26.76 21.80 -25.95
N PRO A 8 25.90 22.76 -25.58
CA PRO A 8 25.55 23.02 -24.18
C PRO A 8 24.80 21.81 -23.62
N LEU A 9 25.03 21.50 -22.34
CA LEU A 9 24.48 20.34 -21.61
C LEU A 9 23.00 20.11 -21.92
N GLU A 10 22.74 19.20 -22.85
CA GLU A 10 21.40 18.77 -23.23
C GLU A 10 20.82 17.93 -22.09
N LYS A 11 19.88 18.52 -21.34
CA LYS A 11 19.10 17.81 -20.32
C LYS A 11 18.38 16.64 -21.00
N ARG A 12 18.88 15.42 -20.83
CA ARG A 12 18.16 14.23 -21.26
C ARG A 12 16.96 14.01 -20.35
N ILE A 13 15.77 14.31 -20.86
CA ILE A 13 14.50 13.92 -20.25
C ILE A 13 14.42 12.39 -20.40
N SER A 14 14.39 11.68 -19.28
CA SER A 14 14.21 10.24 -19.26
C SER A 14 12.80 9.91 -18.80
N ASP A 15 12.10 9.08 -19.56
CA ASP A 15 10.72 8.66 -19.25
C ASP A 15 10.65 7.79 -17.97
N GLY A 16 11.79 7.30 -17.48
CA GLY A 16 11.89 6.50 -16.26
C GLY A 16 12.72 7.19 -15.18
N TYR A 17 12.13 7.42 -14.00
CA TYR A 17 12.84 7.96 -12.84
C TYR A 17 13.98 7.07 -12.34
N SER A 18 13.88 5.76 -12.60
CA SER A 18 14.90 4.77 -12.28
C SER A 18 16.25 5.07 -12.93
N ILE A 19 16.27 5.62 -14.15
CA ILE A 19 17.49 5.93 -14.90
C ILE A 19 18.28 7.06 -14.22
N CYS A 20 17.59 8.05 -13.64
CA CYS A 20 18.27 9.09 -12.86
C CYS A 20 18.84 8.57 -11.54
N CYS A 21 18.27 7.53 -10.92
CA CYS A 21 18.86 6.89 -9.73
C CYS A 21 20.18 6.16 -10.05
N PHE A 22 20.37 5.71 -11.30
CA PHE A 22 21.62 5.07 -11.74
C PHE A 22 22.71 6.07 -12.12
N LEU A 23 22.35 7.30 -12.54
CA LEU A 23 23.31 8.31 -12.99
C LEU A 23 23.81 9.10 -11.79
N ASN A 24 25.11 9.04 -11.53
CA ASN A 24 25.79 9.80 -10.48
C ASN A 24 25.47 11.31 -10.58
N GLU A 25 25.36 12.03 -9.45
CA GLU A 25 24.91 13.44 -9.32
C GLU A 25 25.62 14.43 -10.28
N ASN A 26 26.79 14.07 -10.77
CA ASN A 26 27.61 14.85 -11.71
C ASN A 26 27.01 14.96 -13.12
N VAL A 27 26.00 14.15 -13.46
CA VAL A 27 25.25 14.24 -14.71
C VAL A 27 23.88 14.82 -14.37
N GLY A 28 23.64 16.09 -14.74
CA GLY A 28 22.37 16.78 -14.46
C GLY A 28 21.16 16.05 -15.02
N CYS A 29 20.60 15.12 -14.23
CA CYS A 29 19.45 14.31 -14.56
C CYS A 29 18.21 14.96 -13.96
N PHE A 30 17.20 15.21 -14.78
CA PHE A 30 15.97 15.88 -14.36
C PHE A 30 14.78 14.97 -14.65
N THR A 31 14.14 14.49 -13.59
CA THR A 31 12.83 13.84 -13.66
C THR A 31 11.75 14.86 -13.30
N PRO A 32 10.56 14.77 -13.90
CA PRO A 32 9.41 15.54 -13.44
C PRO A 32 9.22 15.26 -11.93
N PRO A 33 9.07 16.29 -11.09
CA PRO A 33 8.83 16.09 -9.67
C PRO A 33 7.50 15.34 -9.52
N SER A 34 7.57 14.08 -9.15
CA SER A 34 6.40 13.32 -8.74
C SER A 34 6.58 12.94 -7.28
N PRO A 35 5.52 13.07 -6.46
CA PRO A 35 5.60 12.79 -5.02
C PRO A 35 5.92 11.32 -4.69
N PHE A 36 5.96 10.46 -5.71
CA PHE A 36 6.17 9.02 -5.59
C PHE A 36 7.46 8.51 -6.26
N ALA A 37 8.17 9.32 -7.05
CA ALA A 37 9.42 8.90 -7.70
C ALA A 37 10.64 9.26 -6.84
N ASN A 38 11.16 8.28 -6.11
CA ASN A 38 12.36 8.45 -5.29
C ASN A 38 13.31 7.28 -5.48
N CYS A 39 14.59 7.52 -5.21
CA CYS A 39 15.62 6.48 -5.22
C CYS A 39 15.74 5.75 -3.88
N ASP A 40 15.10 6.25 -2.82
CA ASP A 40 15.29 5.78 -1.44
C ASP A 40 14.38 4.61 -1.01
N GLY A 41 13.46 4.17 -1.86
CA GLY A 41 12.53 3.05 -1.59
C GLY A 41 11.08 3.30 -2.01
N ILE A 42 10.16 2.48 -1.51
CA ILE A 42 8.72 2.58 -1.83
C ILE A 42 8.12 3.84 -1.17
N PHE A 43 8.49 4.10 0.08
CA PHE A 43 8.03 5.28 0.82
C PHE A 43 9.12 6.36 0.89
N TYR A 44 8.75 7.59 0.52
CA TYR A 44 9.63 8.77 0.56
C TYR A 44 10.07 9.14 1.97
N SER A 45 9.13 9.17 2.93
CA SER A 45 9.39 9.68 4.27
C SER A 45 9.46 8.56 5.29
N TRP A 46 10.41 8.68 6.21
CA TRP A 46 10.54 7.78 7.36
C TRP A 46 9.28 7.76 8.23
N VAL A 47 8.61 8.91 8.35
CA VAL A 47 7.34 9.04 9.07
C VAL A 47 6.26 8.16 8.43
N LEU A 48 6.16 8.14 7.09
CA LEU A 48 5.20 7.31 6.39
C LEU A 48 5.49 5.83 6.62
N ARG A 49 6.76 5.41 6.56
CA ARG A 49 7.18 4.02 6.85
C ARG A 49 6.70 3.56 8.23
N ILE A 50 6.99 4.35 9.27
CA ILE A 50 6.54 4.02 10.63
C ILE A 50 5.00 3.98 10.69
N SER A 51 4.33 4.96 10.10
CA SER A 51 2.86 5.03 10.16
C SER A 51 2.21 3.80 9.53
N VAL A 52 2.71 3.31 8.39
CA VAL A 52 2.16 2.12 7.71
C VAL A 52 2.37 0.87 8.56
N TRP A 53 3.53 0.71 9.19
CA TRP A 53 3.79 -0.38 10.13
C TRP A 53 2.82 -0.34 11.32
N VAL A 54 2.62 0.82 11.92
CA VAL A 54 1.71 0.95 13.08
C VAL A 54 0.27 0.70 12.66
N VAL A 55 -0.21 1.34 11.60
CA VAL A 55 -1.60 1.22 11.13
C VAL A 55 -1.92 -0.21 10.72
N SER A 56 -1.02 -0.89 10.01
CA SER A 56 -1.23 -2.27 9.58
C SER A 56 -1.37 -3.24 10.76
N VAL A 57 -0.48 -3.17 11.75
CA VAL A 57 -0.53 -4.02 12.95
C VAL A 57 -1.78 -3.73 13.78
N VAL A 58 -2.08 -2.45 14.01
CA VAL A 58 -3.27 -2.03 14.77
C VAL A 58 -4.55 -2.48 14.08
N ALA A 59 -4.66 -2.29 12.76
CA ALA A 59 -5.81 -2.73 11.98
C ALA A 59 -6.00 -4.25 12.06
N ILE A 60 -4.93 -5.02 11.90
CA ILE A 60 -5.00 -6.49 12.01
C ILE A 60 -5.46 -6.90 13.42
N ALA A 61 -4.84 -6.35 14.47
CA ALA A 61 -5.13 -6.72 15.85
C ALA A 61 -6.58 -6.39 16.27
N ILE A 62 -7.04 -5.17 15.98
CA ILE A 62 -8.39 -4.72 16.35
C ILE A 62 -9.43 -5.55 15.60
N ASN A 63 -9.27 -5.73 14.29
CA ASN A 63 -10.26 -6.47 13.50
C ASN A 63 -10.27 -7.96 13.81
N LEU A 64 -9.12 -8.59 14.09
CA LEU A 64 -9.06 -9.97 14.59
C LEU A 64 -9.78 -10.12 15.94
N MET A 65 -9.62 -9.16 16.84
CA MET A 65 -10.33 -9.18 18.14
C MET A 65 -11.84 -9.07 17.94
N VAL A 66 -12.31 -8.22 17.01
CA VAL A 66 -13.74 -8.11 16.66
C VAL A 66 -14.25 -9.43 16.11
N LEU A 67 -13.55 -10.06 15.15
CA LEU A 67 -13.94 -11.35 14.58
C LEU A 67 -13.93 -12.46 15.64
N GLY A 68 -12.88 -12.54 16.46
CA GLY A 68 -12.74 -13.53 17.53
C GLY A 68 -13.79 -13.38 18.64
N GLY A 69 -14.16 -12.14 18.99
CA GLY A 69 -15.24 -11.86 19.93
C GLY A 69 -16.60 -12.35 19.46
N ARG A 70 -16.82 -12.42 18.13
CA ARG A 70 -18.07 -12.89 17.50
C ARG A 70 -18.08 -14.39 17.24
N CYS A 71 -16.92 -15.03 17.05
CA CYS A 71 -16.82 -16.49 16.91
C CYS A 71 -16.92 -17.25 18.24
N LYS A 72 -16.75 -16.59 19.39
CA LYS A 72 -16.97 -17.24 20.69
C LYS A 72 -18.46 -17.58 20.84
N PRO A 73 -18.83 -18.86 21.08
CA PRO A 73 -20.21 -19.23 21.33
C PRO A 73 -20.65 -18.60 22.65
N THR A 74 -21.33 -17.46 22.57
CA THR A 74 -21.92 -16.81 23.72
C THR A 74 -23.02 -17.73 24.27
N ARG A 75 -22.69 -18.49 25.31
CA ARG A 75 -23.62 -19.33 26.10
C ARG A 75 -24.64 -18.50 26.90
N ARG A 76 -24.87 -17.24 26.53
CA ARG A 76 -25.78 -16.34 27.25
C ARG A 76 -26.60 -15.56 26.24
N GLN A 77 -27.89 -15.87 26.27
CA GLN A 77 -28.95 -15.00 25.82
C GLN A 77 -28.70 -13.62 26.45
N ASP A 78 -28.28 -12.64 25.64
CA ASP A 78 -28.28 -11.24 26.05
C ASP A 78 -29.41 -10.54 25.27
N PRO A 79 -30.32 -9.78 25.92
CA PRO A 79 -31.51 -9.20 25.29
C PRO A 79 -31.20 -8.07 24.29
N THR A 80 -29.95 -7.64 24.18
CA THR A 80 -29.48 -6.63 23.22
C THR A 80 -29.06 -7.29 21.91
N ALA A 81 -29.89 -8.17 21.37
CA ALA A 81 -29.68 -8.81 20.07
C ALA A 81 -29.69 -7.73 18.98
N VAL A 82 -28.50 -7.18 18.70
CA VAL A 82 -28.17 -6.47 17.46
C VAL A 82 -28.83 -7.24 16.33
N LYS A 83 -29.66 -6.56 15.51
CA LYS A 83 -30.45 -7.19 14.46
C LYS A 83 -29.55 -8.12 13.64
N PRO A 84 -30.02 -9.31 13.21
CA PRO A 84 -29.19 -10.26 12.46
C PRO A 84 -28.52 -9.60 11.23
N THR A 85 -29.16 -8.60 10.62
CA THR A 85 -28.64 -7.76 9.54
C THR A 85 -27.46 -6.87 9.94
N GLU A 86 -27.47 -6.24 11.10
CA GLU A 86 -26.39 -5.36 11.57
C GLU A 86 -25.11 -6.14 11.94
N ASN A 87 -25.26 -7.39 12.41
CA ASN A 87 -24.12 -8.25 12.71
C ASN A 87 -23.36 -8.69 11.46
N VAL A 88 -24.05 -8.96 10.34
CA VAL A 88 -23.41 -9.34 9.07
C VAL A 88 -22.52 -8.22 8.55
N PHE A 89 -23.02 -6.98 8.62
CA PHE A 89 -22.25 -5.81 8.24
C PHE A 89 -20.97 -5.65 9.07
N LEU A 90 -21.09 -5.74 10.39
CA LEU A 90 -19.94 -5.55 11.29
C LEU A 90 -18.85 -6.59 11.04
N VAL A 91 -19.25 -7.83 10.72
CA VAL A 91 -18.31 -8.88 10.35
C VAL A 91 -17.68 -8.61 8.99
N ASN A 92 -18.48 -8.20 7.99
CA ASN A 92 -17.98 -7.88 6.65
C ASN A 92 -16.95 -6.73 6.67
N LEU A 93 -17.27 -5.66 7.40
CA LEU A 93 -16.36 -4.54 7.60
C LEU A 93 -15.08 -4.98 8.32
N ALA A 94 -15.19 -5.77 9.39
CA ALA A 94 -14.01 -6.27 10.11
C ALA A 94 -13.12 -7.17 9.23
N VAL A 95 -13.71 -7.99 8.35
CA VAL A 95 -12.96 -8.77 7.35
C VAL A 95 -12.29 -7.85 6.34
N ALA A 96 -13.00 -6.84 5.83
CA ALA A 96 -12.45 -5.89 4.87
C ALA A 96 -11.27 -5.10 5.46
N ASP A 97 -11.40 -4.57 6.67
CA ASP A 97 -10.34 -3.82 7.35
C ASP A 97 -9.16 -4.72 7.75
N PHE A 98 -9.41 -5.99 8.11
CA PHE A 98 -8.35 -6.97 8.31
C PHE A 98 -7.55 -7.21 7.02
N LEU A 99 -8.23 -7.39 5.88
CA LEU A 99 -7.58 -7.57 4.58
C LEU A 99 -6.79 -6.32 4.15
N MET A 100 -7.31 -5.11 4.44
CA MET A 100 -6.56 -3.87 4.26
C MET A 100 -5.29 -3.85 5.11
N GLY A 101 -5.39 -4.27 6.38
CA GLY A 101 -4.24 -4.40 7.27
C GLY A 101 -3.18 -5.36 6.72
N VAL A 102 -3.59 -6.52 6.19
CA VAL A 102 -2.69 -7.49 5.54
C VAL A 102 -2.05 -6.90 4.29
N TYR A 103 -2.82 -6.18 3.46
CA TYR A 103 -2.30 -5.46 2.29
C TYR A 103 -1.20 -4.47 2.69
N LEU A 104 -1.47 -3.60 3.67
CA LEU A 104 -0.51 -2.60 4.14
C LEU A 104 0.73 -3.24 4.77
N LEU A 105 0.55 -4.32 5.53
CA LEU A 105 1.66 -5.06 6.12
C LEU A 105 2.55 -5.68 5.03
N ALA A 106 1.97 -6.25 3.98
CA ALA A 106 2.73 -6.82 2.87
C ALA A 106 3.54 -5.75 2.12
N ILE A 107 2.98 -4.56 1.92
CA ILE A 107 3.71 -3.42 1.34
C ILE A 107 4.82 -2.94 2.27
N ALA A 108 4.59 -2.88 3.59
CA ALA A 108 5.59 -2.51 4.58
C ALA A 108 6.78 -3.49 4.62
N ILE A 109 6.48 -4.79 4.51
CA ILE A 109 7.50 -5.84 4.40
C ILE A 109 8.28 -5.70 3.10
N ALA A 110 7.60 -5.43 1.98
CA ALA A 110 8.27 -5.20 0.70
C ALA A 110 9.21 -3.98 0.76
N ASP A 111 8.77 -2.87 1.35
CA ASP A 111 9.61 -1.69 1.57
C ASP A 111 10.85 -2.02 2.41
N ALA A 112 10.68 -2.79 3.49
CA ALA A 112 11.80 -3.22 4.34
C ALA A 112 12.75 -4.20 3.62
N TRP A 113 12.23 -5.06 2.74
CA TRP A 113 13.04 -6.05 2.03
C TRP A 113 13.86 -5.45 0.89
N PHE A 114 13.24 -4.58 0.09
CA PHE A 114 13.92 -3.94 -1.02
C PHE A 114 14.75 -2.71 -0.61
N GLY A 115 14.32 -1.99 0.43
CA GLY A 115 15.02 -0.81 0.94
C GLY A 115 15.30 0.23 -0.16
N ALA A 116 16.51 0.79 -0.16
CA ALA A 116 16.96 1.74 -1.18
C ALA A 116 17.16 1.10 -2.57
N ASP A 117 17.32 -0.23 -2.64
CA ASP A 117 17.52 -0.96 -3.90
C ASP A 117 16.19 -1.34 -4.59
N TYR A 118 15.06 -0.79 -4.13
CA TYR A 118 13.74 -1.03 -4.72
C TYR A 118 13.70 -0.69 -6.21
N PHE A 119 14.36 0.39 -6.65
CA PHE A 119 14.34 0.78 -8.06
C PHE A 119 14.90 -0.30 -8.99
N LEU A 120 15.91 -1.07 -8.55
CA LEU A 120 16.52 -2.19 -9.29
C LEU A 120 15.56 -3.38 -9.45
N HIS A 121 14.68 -3.57 -8.48
CA HIS A 121 13.79 -4.72 -8.39
C HIS A 121 12.33 -4.38 -8.71
N SER A 122 12.02 -3.09 -8.90
CA SER A 122 10.67 -2.55 -9.05
C SER A 122 9.89 -3.19 -10.22
N GLU A 123 10.54 -3.36 -11.37
CA GLU A 123 9.98 -4.04 -12.55
C GLU A 123 9.60 -5.49 -12.21
N LYS A 124 10.54 -6.26 -11.63
CA LYS A 124 10.32 -7.67 -11.29
C LYS A 124 9.25 -7.84 -10.21
N TRP A 125 9.23 -6.95 -9.21
CA TRP A 125 8.22 -6.94 -8.16
C TRP A 125 6.83 -6.64 -8.72
N ARG A 126 6.70 -5.57 -9.51
CA ARG A 126 5.42 -5.10 -10.07
C ARG A 126 4.82 -6.07 -11.09
N LEU A 127 5.66 -6.78 -11.85
CA LEU A 127 5.25 -7.85 -12.77
C LEU A 127 5.03 -9.19 -12.04
N GLY A 128 5.46 -9.30 -10.79
CA GLY A 128 5.33 -10.51 -9.99
C GLY A 128 3.89 -10.79 -9.56
N THR A 129 3.53 -12.06 -9.52
CA THR A 129 2.20 -12.51 -9.08
C THR A 129 1.87 -12.08 -7.65
N VAL A 130 2.88 -11.99 -6.78
CA VAL A 130 2.71 -11.58 -5.38
C VAL A 130 2.17 -10.15 -5.29
N CYS A 131 2.76 -9.21 -6.03
CA CYS A 131 2.28 -7.82 -6.07
C CYS A 131 0.85 -7.75 -6.64
N GLY A 132 0.53 -8.57 -7.65
CA GLY A 132 -0.81 -8.65 -8.23
C GLY A 132 -1.87 -9.13 -7.22
N ILE A 133 -1.58 -10.21 -6.47
CA ILE A 133 -2.47 -10.74 -5.43
C ILE A 133 -2.67 -9.70 -4.32
N ILE A 134 -1.59 -9.07 -3.85
CA ILE A 134 -1.65 -8.01 -2.83
C ILE A 134 -2.54 -6.85 -3.33
N GLY A 135 -2.36 -6.42 -4.57
CA GLY A 135 -3.18 -5.38 -5.18
C GLY A 135 -4.67 -5.73 -5.24
N ILE A 136 -5.00 -6.96 -5.65
CA ILE A 136 -6.39 -7.45 -5.69
C ILE A 136 -7.00 -7.43 -4.28
N ILE A 137 -6.26 -7.88 -3.26
CA ILE A 137 -6.72 -7.86 -1.86
C ILE A 137 -7.07 -6.43 -1.41
N GLY A 138 -6.18 -5.47 -1.70
CA GLY A 138 -6.40 -4.06 -1.33
C GLY A 138 -7.61 -3.44 -2.03
N VAL A 139 -7.79 -3.73 -3.32
CA VAL A 139 -8.95 -3.24 -4.10
C VAL A 139 -10.24 -3.85 -3.60
N LEU A 140 -10.29 -5.18 -3.44
CA LEU A 140 -11.48 -5.87 -2.95
C LEU A 140 -11.90 -5.36 -1.57
N SER A 141 -10.95 -5.22 -0.64
CA SER A 141 -11.20 -4.66 0.69
C SER A 141 -11.82 -3.26 0.63
N SER A 142 -11.28 -2.38 -0.22
CA SER A 142 -11.76 -1.01 -0.37
C SER A 142 -13.17 -0.96 -0.94
N VAL A 143 -13.45 -1.76 -1.98
CA VAL A 143 -14.78 -1.83 -2.61
C VAL A 143 -15.81 -2.35 -1.60
N VAL A 144 -15.49 -3.40 -0.86
CA VAL A 144 -16.40 -3.97 0.15
C VAL A 144 -16.74 -2.93 1.22
N SER A 145 -15.74 -2.22 1.75
CA SER A 145 -15.94 -1.21 2.78
C SER A 145 -16.79 -0.03 2.30
N LEU A 146 -16.61 0.40 1.06
CA LEU A 146 -17.40 1.48 0.47
C LEU A 146 -18.85 1.05 0.23
N LEU A 147 -19.08 -0.17 -0.28
CA LEU A 147 -20.42 -0.71 -0.47
C LEU A 147 -21.17 -0.79 0.85
N ASP A 148 -20.49 -1.29 1.88
CA ASP A 148 -20.96 -1.31 3.25
C ASP A 148 -21.37 0.11 3.71
N LEU A 149 -20.45 1.08 3.71
CA LEU A 149 -20.76 2.44 4.14
C LEU A 149 -21.92 3.07 3.36
N THR A 150 -22.01 2.78 2.06
CA THR A 150 -23.08 3.28 1.19
C THR A 150 -24.43 2.67 1.57
N ILE A 151 -24.51 1.36 1.77
CA ILE A 151 -25.76 0.68 2.17
C ILE A 151 -26.25 1.22 3.52
N LYS A 152 -25.34 1.42 4.48
CA LYS A 152 -25.66 2.03 5.78
C LYS A 152 -26.16 3.46 5.72
N THR A 153 -25.80 4.20 4.67
CA THR A 153 -26.21 5.59 4.50
C THR A 153 -27.58 5.69 3.83
N ILE A 154 -27.96 4.66 3.06
CA ILE A 154 -29.21 4.60 2.30
C ILE A 154 -30.36 4.00 3.13
N ASP A 155 -30.05 3.10 4.08
CA ASP A 155 -31.00 2.59 5.09
C ASP A 155 -31.31 3.65 6.17
#